data_AF-A0A2N4Y536-F1
#
_entry.id   AF-A0A2N4Y536-F1
#
_cell.length_a   1.000
_cell.length_b   1.000
_cell.length_c   1.000
_cell.angle_alpha   90.00
_cell.angle_beta   90.00
_cell.angle_gamma   90.00
#
_symmetry.space_group_name_H-M   'P 1'
#
loop_
_entity.id
_entity.type
_entity.pdbx_description
1 polymer ?
#
loop_
_entity_poly.entity_id
_entity_poly.type
_entity_poly.pdbx_seq_one_letter_code
_entity_poly.pdbx_strand_id
1 'polypeptide(L)'
;MVRLATLAIYAIAVLGILVLGGSKYDWMAEVDPTFAASSIETDGSRHLVATLLLLAALSAMLALAAMSKTRGKRIVPLVLSFMAVGAYALSRW
;
A
#
# COMPACT_ATOMS: atom_id res chain seq x y z
N MET A 1 13.49 -16.10 -10.87
CA MET A 1 13.19 -14.73 -11.34
C MET A 1 11.78 -14.29 -10.97
N VAL A 2 10.69 -14.92 -11.47
CA VAL A 2 9.30 -14.51 -11.18
C VAL A 2 8.99 -14.33 -9.69
N ARG A 3 9.41 -15.27 -8.82
CA ARG A 3 9.17 -15.17 -7.37
C ARG A 3 9.83 -13.95 -6.72
N LEU A 4 11.06 -13.63 -7.11
CA LEU A 4 11.81 -12.50 -6.57
C LEU A 4 11.15 -11.18 -6.99
N ALA A 5 10.71 -11.09 -8.25
CA ALA A 5 9.96 -9.95 -8.76
C ALA A 5 8.62 -9.75 -8.02
N THR A 6 7.86 -10.84 -7.79
CA THR A 6 6.60 -10.75 -7.03
C THR A 6 6.83 -10.25 -5.61
N LEU A 7 7.86 -10.77 -4.92
CA LEU A 7 8.20 -10.34 -3.56
C LEU A 7 8.67 -8.88 -3.52
N ALA A 8 9.50 -8.45 -4.48
CA ALA A 8 9.96 -7.07 -4.56
C ALA A 8 8.81 -6.09 -4.80
N ILE A 9 7.91 -6.40 -5.76
CA ILE A 9 6.72 -5.59 -6.04
C ILE A 9 5.83 -5.50 -4.80
N TYR A 10 5.59 -6.64 -4.14
CA TYR A 10 4.82 -6.68 -2.90
C TYR A 10 5.45 -5.81 -1.80
N ALA A 11 6.75 -5.98 -1.55
CA ALA A 11 7.46 -5.26 -0.49
C ALA A 11 7.44 -3.75 -0.74
N ILE A 12 7.71 -3.30 -1.96
CA ILE A 12 7.67 -1.88 -2.33
C ILE A 12 6.24 -1.33 -2.15
N ALA A 13 5.23 -2.08 -2.59
CA ALA A 13 3.84 -1.64 -2.47
C ALA A 13 3.41 -1.50 -1.01
N VAL A 14 3.68 -2.50 -0.18
CA VAL A 14 3.32 -2.46 1.24
C VAL A 14 4.08 -1.37 1.99
N LEU A 15 5.38 -1.24 1.78
CA LEU A 15 6.17 -0.17 2.41
C LEU A 15 5.68 1.21 1.98
N GLY A 16 5.41 1.41 0.69
CA GLY A 16 4.87 2.67 0.19
C GLY A 16 3.50 3.01 0.79
N ILE A 17 2.60 2.02 0.87
CA ILE A 17 1.27 2.18 1.48
C ILE A 17 1.40 2.54 2.97
N LEU A 18 2.28 1.87 3.72
CA LEU A 18 2.48 2.14 5.15
C LEU A 18 3.07 3.54 5.39
N VAL A 19 4.04 3.98 4.58
CA VAL A 19 4.63 5.34 4.68
C VAL A 19 3.61 6.43 4.32
N LEU A 20 2.68 6.13 3.43
CA LEU A 20 1.58 7.02 3.04
C LEU A 20 0.35 6.89 3.97
N GLY A 21 0.40 5.97 4.93
CA GLY A 21 -0.58 5.82 6.02
C GLY A 21 -0.48 6.94 7.03
N GLY A 22 -1.62 7.32 7.62
CA GLY A 22 -1.70 8.40 8.61
C GLY A 22 -1.56 9.82 8.03
N SER A 23 -1.66 10.83 8.89
CA SER A 23 -1.55 12.22 8.47
C SER A 23 -0.12 12.74 8.57
N LYS A 24 0.26 13.57 7.58
CA LYS A 24 1.62 14.13 7.48
C LYS A 24 1.99 15.00 8.68
N TYR A 25 0.98 15.56 9.32
CA TYR A 25 1.14 16.68 10.23
C TYR A 25 0.50 16.39 11.59
N ASP A 26 0.14 15.14 11.89
CA ASP A 26 -0.41 14.76 13.21
C ASP A 26 0.54 15.13 14.35
N TRP A 27 1.85 15.07 14.10
CA TRP A 27 2.88 15.51 15.04
C TRP A 27 2.74 16.99 15.45
N MET A 28 2.11 17.84 14.63
CA MET A 28 1.97 19.27 14.95
C MET A 28 1.09 19.48 16.18
N ALA A 29 0.03 18.68 16.33
CA ALA A 29 -0.85 18.75 17.49
C ALA A 29 -0.17 18.27 18.78
N GLU A 30 0.85 17.41 18.67
CA GLU A 30 1.66 16.96 19.81
C GLU A 30 2.67 18.02 20.25
N VAL A 31 3.17 18.84 19.30
CA VAL A 31 4.18 19.88 19.57
C VAL A 31 3.55 21.20 20.02
N ASP A 32 2.42 21.58 19.42
CA ASP A 32 1.69 22.80 19.79
C ASP A 32 0.17 22.51 19.84
N PRO A 33 -0.39 22.37 21.05
CA PRO A 33 -1.80 22.05 21.23
C PRO A 33 -2.75 23.22 20.89
N THR A 34 -2.23 24.39 20.50
CA THR A 34 -3.06 25.49 19.99
C THR A 34 -3.53 25.27 18.56
N PHE A 35 -2.89 24.38 17.80
CA PHE A 35 -3.40 23.93 16.50
C PHE A 35 -4.54 22.93 16.71
N ALA A 36 -5.74 23.31 16.26
CA ALA A 36 -6.85 22.37 16.22
C ALA A 36 -6.54 21.26 15.20
N ALA A 37 -6.64 19.99 15.60
CA ALA A 37 -6.40 18.85 14.70
C ALA A 37 -7.26 18.91 13.43
N SER A 38 -8.45 19.50 13.51
CA SER A 38 -9.36 19.73 12.36
C SER A 38 -8.89 20.81 11.38
N SER A 39 -7.90 21.63 11.75
CA SER A 39 -7.31 22.68 10.90
C SER A 39 -6.04 22.21 10.18
N ILE A 40 -5.60 20.99 10.47
CA ILE A 40 -4.42 20.38 9.86
C ILE A 40 -4.84 19.68 8.56
N GLU A 41 -4.19 20.01 7.44
CA GLU A 41 -4.42 19.33 6.15
C GLU A 41 -3.86 17.91 6.22
N THR A 42 -4.73 16.93 6.47
CA THR A 42 -4.32 15.56 6.81
C THR A 42 -4.05 14.67 5.60
N ASP A 43 -4.74 14.86 4.47
CA ASP A 43 -4.78 13.84 3.41
C ASP A 43 -4.13 14.24 2.08
N GLY A 44 -4.14 15.52 1.68
CA GLY A 44 -3.53 16.00 0.44
C GLY A 44 -3.71 15.03 -0.75
N SER A 45 -2.62 14.71 -1.46
CA SER A 45 -2.61 13.68 -2.51
C SER A 45 -2.15 12.30 -2.02
N ARG A 46 -1.85 12.12 -0.72
CA ARG A 46 -1.28 10.87 -0.19
C ARG A 46 -2.23 9.70 -0.35
N HIS A 47 -3.51 9.93 -0.09
CA HIS A 47 -4.53 8.92 -0.30
C HIS A 47 -4.60 8.51 -1.77
N LEU A 48 -4.56 9.47 -2.70
CA LEU A 48 -4.56 9.16 -4.14
C LEU A 48 -3.33 8.33 -4.53
N VAL A 49 -2.14 8.71 -4.07
CA VAL A 49 -0.90 7.98 -4.37
C VAL A 49 -0.94 6.57 -3.78
N ALA A 50 -1.42 6.40 -2.55
CA ALA A 50 -1.55 5.08 -1.93
C ALA A 50 -2.53 4.17 -2.70
N THR A 51 -3.67 4.71 -3.16
CA THR A 51 -4.64 3.98 -4.00
C THR A 51 -4.02 3.58 -5.34
N LEU A 52 -3.27 4.49 -5.99
CA LEU A 52 -2.60 4.21 -7.26
C LEU A 52 -1.51 3.14 -7.09
N LEU A 53 -0.76 3.18 -5.98
CA LEU A 53 0.27 2.19 -5.66
C LEU A 53 -0.35 0.81 -5.45
N LEU A 54 -1.49 0.73 -4.75
CA LEU A 54 -2.26 -0.51 -4.58
C LEU A 54 -2.73 -1.05 -5.94
N LEU A 55 -3.33 -0.22 -6.78
CA LEU A 55 -3.79 -0.62 -8.12
C LEU A 55 -2.64 -1.12 -9.00
N ALA A 56 -1.49 -0.45 -8.95
CA ALA A 56 -0.29 -0.87 -9.66
C ALA A 56 0.22 -2.23 -9.15
N ALA A 57 0.23 -2.44 -7.83
CA ALA A 57 0.63 -3.72 -7.24
C ALA A 57 -0.31 -4.86 -7.63
N LEU A 58 -1.63 -4.63 -7.54
CA LEU A 58 -2.65 -5.62 -7.91
C LEU A 58 -2.57 -5.99 -9.39
N SER A 59 -2.46 -5.00 -10.28
CA SER A 59 -2.33 -5.25 -11.72
C SER A 59 -1.06 -6.02 -12.07
N ALA A 60 0.08 -5.68 -11.45
CA ALA A 60 1.32 -6.41 -11.63
C ALA A 60 1.23 -7.86 -11.11
N MET A 61 0.60 -8.08 -9.94
CA MET A 61 0.38 -9.42 -9.39
C MET A 61 -0.57 -10.25 -10.27
N LEU A 62 -1.62 -9.64 -10.83
CA LEU A 62 -2.54 -10.28 -11.75
C LEU A 62 -1.83 -10.70 -13.05
N ALA A 63 -1.00 -9.82 -13.62
CA ALA A 63 -0.20 -10.13 -14.80
C ALA A 63 0.77 -11.30 -14.55
N LEU A 64 1.48 -11.30 -13.41
CA LEU A 64 2.38 -12.38 -13.02
C LEU A 64 1.64 -13.71 -12.77
N ALA A 65 0.41 -13.67 -12.24
CA ALA A 65 -0.44 -14.83 -12.08
C ALA A 65 -0.90 -15.38 -13.45
N ALA A 66 -1.33 -14.51 -14.36
CA ALA A 66 -1.77 -14.89 -15.71
C ALA A 66 -0.64 -15.58 -16.50
N MET A 67 0.57 -15.02 -16.44
CA MET A 67 1.77 -15.56 -17.12
C MET A 67 2.32 -16.86 -16.50
N SER A 68 1.89 -17.22 -15.29
CA SER A 68 2.38 -18.43 -14.61
C SER A 68 1.72 -19.70 -15.15
N LYS A 69 2.52 -20.59 -15.76
CA LYS A 69 2.10 -21.89 -16.33
C LYS A 69 1.61 -22.94 -15.31
N THR A 70 2.01 -22.83 -14.05
CA THR A 70 1.75 -23.85 -13.01
C THR A 70 0.81 -23.31 -11.94
N ARG A 71 -0.24 -24.06 -11.56
CA ARG A 71 -1.21 -23.66 -10.50
C ARG A 71 -0.51 -23.20 -9.22
N GLY A 72 0.51 -23.92 -8.76
CA GLY A 72 1.27 -23.55 -7.55
C GLY A 72 2.03 -22.23 -7.63
N LYS A 73 2.37 -21.73 -8.83
CA LYS A 73 3.03 -20.43 -9.02
C LYS A 73 2.04 -19.26 -9.10
N ARG A 74 0.75 -19.55 -9.32
CA ARG A 74 -0.35 -18.55 -9.35
C ARG A 74 -0.83 -18.16 -7.97
N ILE A 75 -0.71 -19.06 -6.99
CA ILE A 75 -1.24 -18.84 -5.63
C ILE A 75 -0.47 -17.72 -4.91
N VAL A 76 0.86 -17.70 -5.05
CA VAL A 76 1.73 -16.72 -4.36
C VAL A 76 1.33 -15.26 -4.67
N PRO A 77 1.22 -14.80 -5.93
CA PRO A 77 0.82 -13.42 -6.21
C PRO A 77 -0.61 -13.10 -5.74
N LEU A 78 -1.52 -14.08 -5.74
CA LEU A 78 -2.88 -13.88 -5.23
C LEU A 78 -2.91 -13.68 -3.71
N VAL A 79 -2.19 -14.51 -2.95
CA VAL A 79 -2.09 -14.38 -1.49
C VAL A 79 -1.47 -13.03 -1.12
N LEU A 80 -0.41 -12.62 -1.82
CA LEU A 80 0.23 -11.33 -1.61
C LEU A 80 -0.67 -10.15 -2.00
N SER A 81 -1.53 -10.30 -3.01
CA SER A 81 -2.55 -9.29 -3.36
C SER A 81 -3.52 -9.07 -2.20
N PHE A 82 -4.03 -10.16 -1.61
CA PHE A 82 -4.91 -10.07 -0.43
C PHE A 82 -4.21 -9.41 0.76
N MET A 83 -2.95 -9.76 1.02
CA MET A 83 -2.18 -9.12 2.08
C MET A 83 -1.94 -7.62 1.81
N ALA A 84 -1.71 -7.21 0.56
CA ALA A 84 -1.54 -5.81 0.20
C ALA A 84 -2.83 -5.00 0.43
N VAL A 85 -3.99 -5.58 0.11
CA VAL A 85 -5.30 -4.98 0.44
C VAL A 85 -5.47 -4.86 1.95
N GLY A 86 -5.08 -5.88 2.72
CA GLY A 86 -5.11 -5.82 4.19
C GLY A 86 -4.22 -4.71 4.75
N ALA A 87 -2.99 -4.57 4.24
CA ALA A 87 -2.08 -3.49 4.64
C ALA A 87 -2.63 -2.10 4.28
N TYR A 88 -3.27 -1.97 3.12
CA TYR A 88 -3.96 -0.74 2.73
C TYR A 88 -5.10 -0.37 3.67
N ALA A 89 -5.96 -1.34 3.99
CA ALA A 89 -7.07 -1.13 4.93
C ALA A 89 -6.55 -0.74 6.33
N LEU A 90 -5.49 -1.40 6.82
CA LEU A 90 -4.87 -1.08 8.11
C LEU A 90 -4.24 0.31 8.12
N SER A 91 -3.64 0.75 7.00
CA SER A 91 -3.03 2.09 6.89
C SER A 91 -4.04 3.25 6.89
N ARG A 92 -5.32 2.92 6.75
CA ARG A 92 -6.45 3.86 6.65
C ARG A 92 -7.37 3.83 7.87
N TRP A 93 -7.12 2.92 8.81
CA TRP A 93 -7.73 2.89 10.12
C TRP A 93 -6.93 3.77 11.08
#